data_AF-A0A3C1SSV4-F1
#
_entry.id   AF-A0A3C1SSV4-F1
#
_cell.length_a   1.000
_cell.length_b   1.000
_cell.length_c   1.000
_cell.angle_alpha   90.00
_cell.angle_beta   90.00
_cell.angle_gamma   90.00
#
_symmetry.space_group_name_H-M   'P 1'
#
loop_
_entity.id
_entity.type
_entity.pdbx_description
1 polymer ?
#
loop_
_entity_poly.entity_id
_entity_poly.type
_entity_poly.pdbx_seq_one_letter_code
_entity_poly.pdbx_strand_id
1 'polypeptide(L)'
;MLAKIKKFGPVVNLIPNTAVQFLDFGFNLNETRVSRAFLAETDTEGRAALTCLYADDASGQFVARDGRAIKPEHAYTLNAAKAAAIFNETWIPLPFPRVREPRPDGRHLFDKGPSNWARARLVELPAPDADGHTHRVTLAFDTQLLPTREGRPYLAPSPLDMQSGEEFALSDNEADTGWFLEQEWVREWLHHRFHA
;
A
#
# COMPACT_ATOMS: atom_id res chain seq x y z
N MET A 1 8.33 -9.31 24.30
CA MET A 1 6.86 -9.36 24.45
C MET A 1 6.29 -8.26 23.57
N LEU A 2 5.48 -8.59 22.55
CA LEU A 2 4.89 -7.58 21.67
C LEU A 2 3.74 -6.85 22.37
N ALA A 3 3.46 -5.61 21.95
CA ALA A 3 2.35 -4.84 22.50
C ALA A 3 1.00 -5.51 22.22
N LYS A 4 0.05 -5.33 23.16
CA LYS A 4 -1.33 -5.81 23.00
C LYS A 4 -2.01 -5.06 21.86
N ILE A 5 -2.63 -5.80 20.93
CA ILE A 5 -3.40 -5.20 19.83
C ILE A 5 -4.60 -4.45 20.40
N LYS A 6 -4.81 -3.23 19.91
CA LYS A 6 -6.05 -2.49 20.12
C LYS A 6 -7.01 -2.79 18.97
N LYS A 7 -8.29 -2.98 19.30
CA LYS A 7 -9.34 -3.03 18.28
C LYS A 7 -9.66 -1.58 17.88
N PHE A 8 -9.33 -1.23 16.65
CA PHE A 8 -9.64 0.08 16.08
C PHE A 8 -11.06 0.08 15.50
N GLY A 9 -11.73 1.23 15.56
CA GLY A 9 -12.97 1.46 14.83
C GLY A 9 -12.72 1.60 13.31
N PRO A 10 -13.76 1.77 12.50
CA PRO A 10 -13.63 1.98 11.05
C PRO A 10 -12.88 3.27 10.71
N VAL A 11 -12.95 4.28 11.58
CA VAL A 11 -12.22 5.55 11.48
C VAL A 11 -11.38 5.73 12.74
N VAL A 12 -10.13 6.13 12.56
CA VAL A 12 -9.17 6.38 13.64
C VAL A 12 -8.72 7.84 13.61
N ASN A 13 -8.96 8.56 14.70
CA ASN A 13 -8.48 9.94 14.83
C ASN A 13 -6.98 9.95 15.12
N LEU A 14 -6.22 10.65 14.27
CA LEU A 14 -4.83 10.97 14.50
C LEU A 14 -4.71 12.40 15.05
N ILE A 15 -3.89 12.58 16.08
CA ILE A 15 -3.64 13.92 16.64
C ILE A 15 -2.61 14.69 15.79
N PRO A 16 -2.93 15.89 15.27
CA PRO A 16 -2.00 16.65 14.44
C PRO A 16 -0.78 17.12 15.23
N ASN A 17 0.38 17.22 14.56
CA ASN A 17 1.64 17.74 15.07
C ASN A 17 2.18 17.03 16.32
N THR A 18 1.96 15.72 16.45
CA THR A 18 2.51 14.90 17.54
C THR A 18 3.61 13.95 17.04
N ALA A 19 4.37 14.38 16.03
CA ALA A 19 5.34 13.55 15.31
C ALA A 19 4.70 12.27 14.73
N VAL A 20 5.23 11.09 15.05
CA VAL A 20 4.76 9.82 14.48
C VAL A 20 3.77 9.13 15.42
N GLN A 21 2.62 8.74 14.90
CA GLN A 21 1.65 7.87 15.57
C GLN A 21 1.63 6.48 14.95
N PHE A 22 1.53 5.45 15.78
CA PHE A 22 1.58 4.04 15.37
C PHE A 22 0.22 3.37 15.56
N LEU A 23 -0.21 2.60 14.56
CA LEU A 23 -1.37 1.71 14.62
C LEU A 23 -0.91 0.27 14.38
N ASP A 24 -1.17 -0.62 15.34
CA ASP A 24 -0.75 -2.02 15.29
C ASP A 24 -1.93 -2.95 15.01
N PHE A 25 -1.79 -3.81 14.00
CA PHE A 25 -2.77 -4.82 13.63
C PHE A 25 -2.13 -6.21 13.63
N GLY A 26 -2.95 -7.22 13.88
CA GLY A 26 -2.58 -8.63 13.72
C GLY A 26 -3.51 -9.29 12.73
N PHE A 27 -2.98 -10.26 11.98
CA PHE A 27 -3.79 -11.08 11.08
C PHE A 27 -3.16 -12.47 10.90
N ASN A 28 -3.97 -13.43 10.48
CA ASN A 28 -3.50 -14.75 10.08
C ASN A 28 -3.26 -14.78 8.57
N LEU A 29 -1.99 -14.73 8.15
CA LEU A 29 -1.62 -14.77 6.73
C LEU A 29 -2.11 -16.04 6.01
N ASN A 30 -2.28 -17.15 6.73
CA ASN A 30 -2.75 -18.42 6.14
C ASN A 30 -4.24 -18.36 5.75
N GLU A 31 -5.00 -17.42 6.30
CA GLU A 31 -6.40 -17.16 5.95
C GLU A 31 -6.54 -16.13 4.82
N THR A 32 -5.45 -15.45 4.46
CA THR A 32 -5.42 -14.42 3.42
C THR A 32 -5.35 -15.04 2.03
N ARG A 33 -6.37 -14.78 1.20
CA ARG A 33 -6.39 -15.18 -0.21
C ARG A 33 -6.11 -13.99 -1.13
N VAL A 34 -4.85 -13.58 -1.19
CA VAL A 34 -4.40 -12.53 -2.11
C VAL A 34 -3.31 -13.08 -3.04
N SER A 35 -3.55 -12.93 -4.33
CA SER A 35 -2.60 -13.23 -5.40
C SER A 35 -2.74 -12.18 -6.49
N ARG A 36 -1.62 -11.70 -7.00
CA ARG A 36 -1.55 -10.78 -8.15
C ARG A 36 -0.68 -11.41 -9.23
N ALA A 37 -1.02 -11.15 -10.48
CA ALA A 37 -0.26 -11.59 -11.64
C ALA A 37 0.29 -10.35 -12.36
N PHE A 38 1.48 -10.50 -12.93
CA PHE A 38 2.16 -9.44 -13.65
C PHE A 38 2.79 -10.00 -14.92
N LEU A 39 2.82 -9.20 -15.96
CA LEU A 39 3.74 -9.41 -17.08
C LEU A 39 5.01 -8.63 -16.77
N ALA A 40 6.15 -9.31 -16.77
CA ALA A 40 7.45 -8.70 -16.59
C ALA A 40 8.11 -8.48 -17.95
N GLU A 41 8.29 -7.22 -18.32
CA GLU A 41 8.97 -6.78 -19.56
C GLU A 41 10.20 -5.95 -19.18
N THR A 42 11.10 -5.73 -20.13
CA THR A 42 12.23 -4.82 -19.93
C THR A 42 11.89 -3.49 -20.60
N ASP A 43 11.99 -2.38 -19.87
CA ASP A 43 11.80 -1.04 -20.40
C ASP A 43 12.98 -0.62 -21.31
N THR A 44 12.85 0.54 -21.95
CA THR A 44 13.88 1.10 -22.85
C THR A 44 15.21 1.39 -22.16
N GLU A 45 15.23 1.45 -20.83
CA GLU A 45 16.41 1.69 -20.00
C GLU A 45 16.97 0.39 -19.40
N GLY A 46 16.45 -0.77 -19.79
CA GLY A 46 16.93 -2.06 -19.30
C GLY A 46 16.37 -2.47 -17.94
N ARG A 47 15.39 -1.75 -17.39
CA ARG A 47 14.78 -2.03 -16.08
C ARG A 47 13.55 -2.91 -16.23
N ALA A 48 13.24 -3.70 -15.21
CA ALA A 48 12.01 -4.48 -15.17
C ALA A 48 10.79 -3.55 -15.09
N ALA A 49 9.89 -3.65 -16.06
CA ALA A 49 8.57 -3.05 -16.08
C ALA A 49 7.52 -4.13 -15.78
N LEU A 50 6.69 -3.90 -14.76
CA LEU A 50 5.63 -4.82 -14.37
C LEU A 50 4.27 -4.27 -14.81
N THR A 51 3.57 -5.02 -15.65
CA THR A 51 2.18 -4.72 -16.03
C THR A 51 1.24 -5.60 -15.22
N CYS A 52 0.30 -5.02 -14.48
CA CYS A 52 -0.70 -5.79 -13.74
C CYS A 52 -1.59 -6.60 -14.68
N LEU A 53 -1.84 -7.86 -14.31
CA LEU A 53 -2.67 -8.80 -15.05
C LEU A 53 -3.89 -9.21 -14.23
N TYR A 54 -5.02 -9.34 -14.92
CA TYR A 54 -6.32 -9.70 -14.36
C TYR A 54 -6.76 -11.03 -14.96
N ALA A 55 -7.29 -11.93 -14.15
CA ALA A 55 -7.77 -13.23 -14.64
C ALA A 55 -9.02 -13.04 -15.50
N ASP A 56 -9.06 -13.70 -16.66
CA ASP A 56 -10.26 -13.87 -17.47
C ASP A 56 -10.73 -15.32 -17.37
N ASP A 57 -11.74 -15.54 -16.52
CA ASP A 57 -12.28 -16.87 -16.22
C ASP A 57 -12.86 -17.57 -17.46
N ALA A 58 -13.30 -16.82 -18.49
CA ALA A 58 -13.89 -17.40 -19.69
C ALA A 58 -12.84 -18.05 -20.60
N SER A 59 -11.66 -17.44 -20.74
CA SER A 59 -10.57 -17.95 -21.57
C SER A 59 -9.53 -18.76 -20.79
N GLY A 60 -9.51 -18.63 -19.45
CA GLY A 60 -8.45 -19.16 -18.60
C GLY A 60 -7.11 -18.42 -18.77
N GLN A 61 -7.12 -17.26 -19.44
CA GLN A 61 -5.95 -16.42 -19.66
C GLN A 61 -5.92 -15.24 -18.69
N PHE A 62 -4.86 -14.46 -18.77
CA PHE A 62 -4.79 -13.15 -18.15
C PHE A 62 -5.06 -12.05 -19.18
N VAL A 63 -5.54 -10.91 -18.72
CA VAL A 63 -5.76 -9.71 -19.53
C VAL A 63 -5.08 -8.53 -18.82
N ALA A 64 -4.28 -7.78 -19.56
CA ALA A 64 -3.75 -6.50 -19.10
C ALA A 64 -4.82 -5.39 -19.25
N ARG A 65 -4.64 -4.26 -18.56
CA ARG A 65 -5.64 -3.16 -18.58
C ARG A 65 -5.89 -2.58 -19.98
N ASP A 66 -4.91 -2.66 -20.87
CA ASP A 66 -5.02 -2.26 -22.28
C ASP A 66 -5.78 -3.27 -23.16
N GLY A 67 -6.26 -4.37 -22.59
CA GLY A 67 -7.00 -5.44 -23.28
C GLY A 67 -6.11 -6.52 -23.88
N ARG A 68 -4.78 -6.43 -23.73
CA ARG A 68 -3.85 -7.46 -24.23
C ARG A 68 -4.03 -8.76 -23.46
N ALA A 69 -4.36 -9.84 -24.17
CA ALA A 69 -4.42 -11.18 -23.60
C ALA A 69 -3.01 -11.75 -23.42
N ILE A 70 -2.74 -12.29 -22.22
CA ILE A 70 -1.47 -12.86 -21.80
C ILE A 70 -1.70 -14.30 -21.36
N LYS A 71 -0.96 -15.23 -21.95
CA LYS A 71 -1.06 -16.63 -21.58
C LYS A 71 -0.49 -16.88 -20.17
N PRO A 72 -1.05 -17.81 -19.38
CA PRO A 72 -0.60 -18.08 -18.02
C PRO A 72 0.89 -18.38 -17.86
N GLU A 73 1.51 -19.04 -18.85
CA GLU A 73 2.95 -19.36 -18.83
C GLU A 73 3.86 -18.13 -18.89
N HIS A 74 3.34 -16.97 -19.31
CA HIS A 74 4.08 -15.70 -19.34
C HIS A 74 3.78 -14.82 -18.13
N ALA A 75 2.84 -15.21 -17.27
CA ALA A 75 2.46 -14.44 -16.09
C ALA A 75 3.39 -14.77 -14.91
N TYR A 76 4.02 -13.73 -14.36
CA TYR A 76 4.68 -13.79 -13.06
C TYR A 76 3.64 -13.61 -11.96
N THR A 77 3.47 -14.61 -11.10
CA THR A 77 2.48 -14.58 -10.02
C THR A 77 3.13 -14.38 -8.65
N LEU A 78 2.58 -13.45 -7.88
CA LEU A 78 3.00 -13.13 -6.52
C LEU A 78 1.81 -13.29 -5.56
N ASN A 79 1.95 -14.20 -4.59
CA ASN A 79 0.95 -14.42 -3.55
C ASN A 79 1.33 -13.71 -2.24
N ALA A 80 0.38 -13.64 -1.31
CA ALA A 80 0.56 -13.00 -0.01
C ALA A 80 1.76 -13.55 0.77
N ALA A 81 1.98 -14.88 0.75
CA ALA A 81 3.10 -15.52 1.45
C ALA A 81 4.47 -15.10 0.90
N LYS A 82 4.65 -15.10 -0.42
CA LYS A 82 5.88 -14.62 -1.07
C LYS A 82 6.09 -13.13 -0.82
N ALA A 83 5.04 -12.32 -0.93
CA ALA A 83 5.12 -10.89 -0.65
C ALA A 83 5.52 -10.63 0.82
N ALA A 84 4.91 -11.34 1.78
CA ALA A 84 5.23 -11.22 3.19
C ALA A 84 6.70 -11.56 3.47
N ALA A 85 7.23 -12.63 2.86
CA ALA A 85 8.63 -13.02 2.99
C ALA A 85 9.59 -11.94 2.45
N ILE A 86 9.27 -11.31 1.31
CA ILE A 86 10.09 -10.23 0.71
C ILE A 86 10.12 -8.99 1.62
N PHE A 87 8.99 -8.61 2.19
CA PHE A 87 8.85 -7.37 2.97
C PHE A 87 9.00 -7.56 4.48
N ASN A 88 9.31 -8.77 4.94
CA ASN A 88 9.43 -9.05 6.37
C ASN A 88 10.42 -8.09 7.03
N GLU A 89 10.02 -7.56 8.19
CA GLU A 89 10.77 -6.64 9.03
C GLU A 89 11.18 -5.31 8.38
N THR A 90 10.68 -5.02 7.17
CA THR A 90 11.04 -3.83 6.39
C THR A 90 9.98 -2.75 6.55
N TRP A 91 10.42 -1.51 6.81
CA TRP A 91 9.56 -0.33 6.71
C TRP A 91 9.37 0.06 5.25
N ILE A 92 8.16 -0.14 4.73
CA ILE A 92 7.78 0.20 3.36
C ILE A 92 7.07 1.56 3.32
N PRO A 93 7.37 2.41 2.32
CA PRO A 93 6.50 3.55 1.98
C PRO A 93 5.08 3.08 1.69
N LEU A 94 4.07 3.77 2.22
CA LEU A 94 2.68 3.36 2.12
C LEU A 94 1.83 4.46 1.45
N PRO A 95 1.18 4.20 0.29
CA PRO A 95 0.25 5.15 -0.30
C PRO A 95 -1.03 5.18 0.52
N PHE A 96 -1.16 6.20 1.37
CA PHE A 96 -2.34 6.44 2.21
C PHE A 96 -2.99 7.78 1.82
N PRO A 97 -3.59 7.87 0.62
CA PRO A 97 -4.08 9.12 0.06
C PRO A 97 -5.34 9.66 0.75
N ARG A 98 -5.59 10.96 0.55
CA ARG A 98 -6.84 11.62 0.94
C ARG A 98 -8.00 11.07 0.11
N VAL A 99 -9.09 10.76 0.79
CA VAL A 99 -10.38 10.42 0.17
C VAL A 99 -11.00 11.70 -0.37
N ARG A 100 -11.07 11.84 -1.70
CA ARG A 100 -11.75 12.96 -2.38
C ARG A 100 -13.26 12.79 -2.38
N GLU A 101 -13.73 11.58 -2.63
CA GLU A 101 -15.16 11.28 -2.68
C GLU A 101 -15.41 9.96 -1.93
N PRO A 102 -16.07 10.02 -0.75
CA PRO A 102 -16.40 8.81 -0.03
C PRO A 102 -17.51 8.05 -0.76
N ARG A 103 -17.40 6.72 -0.88
CA ARG A 103 -18.40 5.87 -1.52
C ARG A 103 -18.84 4.75 -0.57
N PRO A 104 -20.15 4.40 -0.52
CA PRO A 104 -20.66 3.39 0.41
C PRO A 104 -20.10 1.97 0.20
N ASP A 105 -19.56 1.69 -0.99
CA ASP A 105 -18.97 0.39 -1.35
C ASP A 105 -17.49 0.26 -0.95
N GLY A 106 -16.92 1.30 -0.30
CA GLY A 106 -15.50 1.37 0.06
C GLY A 106 -14.56 1.67 -1.11
N ARG A 107 -15.08 1.85 -2.32
CA ARG A 107 -14.29 2.19 -3.52
C ARG A 107 -14.27 3.70 -3.71
N HIS A 108 -13.67 4.38 -2.74
CA HIS A 108 -13.52 5.82 -2.71
C HIS A 108 -12.82 6.37 -3.96
N LEU A 109 -13.04 7.64 -4.29
CA LEU A 109 -12.11 8.36 -5.16
C LEU A 109 -11.05 9.04 -4.30
N PHE A 110 -9.81 9.02 -4.79
CA PHE A 110 -8.66 9.54 -4.05
C PHE A 110 -7.99 10.70 -4.78
N ASP A 111 -7.32 11.55 -4.00
CA ASP A 111 -6.36 12.50 -4.53
C ASP A 111 -4.96 11.90 -4.61
N LYS A 112 -4.09 12.53 -5.41
CA LYS A 112 -2.66 12.17 -5.48
C LYS A 112 -1.91 12.76 -4.29
N GLY A 113 -2.03 12.11 -3.15
CA GLY A 113 -1.30 12.43 -1.92
C GLY A 113 -2.18 12.38 -0.67
N PRO A 114 -1.58 12.57 0.51
CA PRO A 114 -0.20 12.96 0.71
C PRO A 114 0.79 11.83 0.39
N SER A 115 1.90 12.13 -0.26
CA SER A 115 2.82 11.11 -0.76
C SER A 115 3.90 10.70 0.25
N ASN A 116 4.10 11.40 1.36
CA ASN A 116 5.27 11.18 2.21
C ASN A 116 4.96 11.13 3.72
N TRP A 117 3.77 10.69 4.11
CA TRP A 117 3.35 10.72 5.52
C TRP A 117 3.13 9.35 6.16
N ALA A 118 2.99 8.27 5.39
CA ALA A 118 2.65 6.95 5.92
C ALA A 118 3.70 5.87 5.56
N ARG A 119 3.94 4.95 6.51
CA ARG A 119 4.75 3.74 6.31
C ARG A 119 4.06 2.53 6.94
N ALA A 120 4.41 1.34 6.47
CA ALA A 120 4.03 0.09 7.11
C ALA A 120 5.25 -0.79 7.39
N ARG A 121 5.19 -1.60 8.43
CA ARG A 121 6.14 -2.69 8.68
C ARG A 121 5.38 -3.96 8.97
N LEU A 122 5.65 -5.00 8.19
CA LEU A 122 5.14 -6.34 8.40
C LEU A 122 6.17 -7.18 9.16
N VAL A 123 5.74 -7.96 10.14
CA VAL A 123 6.58 -8.86 10.93
C VAL A 123 5.90 -10.20 11.08
N GLU A 124 6.56 -11.27 10.68
CA GLU A 124 6.17 -12.64 11.01
C GLU A 124 6.40 -12.93 12.50
N LEU A 125 5.43 -13.57 13.15
CA LEU A 125 5.54 -13.97 14.54
C LEU A 125 6.24 -15.33 14.66
N PRO A 126 7.10 -15.53 15.68
CA PRO A 126 7.73 -16.84 15.91
C PRO A 126 6.73 -18.00 16.11
N ALA A 127 5.54 -17.66 16.62
CA ALA A 127 4.39 -18.55 16.74
C ALA A 127 3.11 -17.70 16.74
N PRO A 128 1.94 -18.28 16.38
CA PRO A 128 0.67 -17.57 16.47
C PRO A 128 0.42 -16.98 17.87
N ASP A 129 -0.14 -15.78 17.94
CA ASP A 129 -0.52 -15.17 19.22
C ASP A 129 -1.83 -15.76 19.78
N ALA A 130 -2.28 -15.28 20.95
CA ALA A 130 -3.47 -15.79 21.62
C ALA A 130 -4.77 -15.60 20.80
N ASP A 131 -4.78 -14.66 19.85
CA ASP A 131 -5.89 -14.41 18.94
C ASP A 131 -5.71 -15.16 17.59
N GLY A 132 -4.65 -15.97 17.45
CA GLY A 132 -4.36 -16.77 16.27
C GLY A 132 -3.64 -16.01 15.15
N HIS A 133 -3.21 -14.76 15.37
CA HIS A 133 -2.49 -14.01 14.35
C HIS A 133 -1.11 -14.61 14.13
N THR A 134 -0.68 -14.72 12.87
CA THR A 134 0.67 -15.18 12.49
C THR A 134 1.59 -14.02 12.15
N HIS A 135 1.03 -12.84 11.86
CA HIS A 135 1.77 -11.66 11.45
C HIS A 135 1.27 -10.42 12.20
N ARG A 136 2.16 -9.44 12.36
CA ARG A 136 1.84 -8.09 12.80
C ARG A 136 2.15 -7.10 11.70
N VAL A 137 1.24 -6.16 11.47
CA VAL A 137 1.50 -4.99 10.64
C VAL A 137 1.38 -3.75 11.50
N THR A 138 2.46 -2.96 11.54
CA THR A 138 2.48 -1.65 12.20
C THR A 138 2.43 -0.58 11.12
N LEU A 139 1.42 0.29 11.18
CA LEU A 139 1.36 1.51 10.39
C LEU A 139 1.97 2.65 11.20
N ALA A 140 2.74 3.51 10.54
CA ALA A 140 3.34 4.70 11.12
C ALA A 140 2.92 5.92 10.30
N PHE A 141 2.32 6.91 10.98
CA PHE A 141 1.84 8.14 10.38
C PHE A 141 2.61 9.32 10.93
N ASP A 142 3.34 10.04 10.08
CA ASP A 142 3.85 11.37 10.39
C ASP A 142 2.68 12.35 10.38
N THR A 143 2.38 12.91 11.55
CA THR A 143 1.25 13.81 11.77
C THR A 143 1.64 15.28 11.68
N GLN A 144 2.86 15.59 11.25
CA GLN A 144 3.25 16.96 10.94
C GLN A 144 2.40 17.50 9.78
N LEU A 145 1.76 18.65 10.01
CA LEU A 145 0.97 19.30 8.98
C LEU A 145 1.83 20.17 8.07
N LEU A 146 1.60 20.09 6.76
CA LEU A 146 2.28 20.93 5.77
C LEU A 146 1.27 21.74 4.95
N PRO A 147 1.40 23.08 4.86
CA PRO A 147 0.52 23.89 4.02
C PRO A 147 0.63 23.49 2.54
N THR A 148 -0.53 23.28 1.90
CA THR A 148 -0.61 23.09 0.45
C THR A 148 -0.22 24.38 -0.27
N ARG A 149 0.59 24.26 -1.31
CA ARG A 149 0.99 25.38 -2.18
C ARG A 149 0.92 24.94 -3.63
N GLU A 150 0.44 25.81 -4.50
CA GLU A 150 0.40 25.55 -5.93
C GLU A 150 1.82 25.24 -6.45
N GLY A 151 1.93 24.23 -7.31
CA GLY A 151 3.20 23.77 -7.86
C GLY A 151 4.12 23.04 -6.87
N ARG A 152 3.69 22.81 -5.62
CA ARG A 152 4.45 21.99 -4.65
C ARG A 152 3.80 20.61 -4.47
N PRO A 153 4.60 19.54 -4.30
CA PRO A 153 4.06 18.22 -4.02
C PRO A 153 3.25 18.19 -2.72
N TYR A 154 2.15 17.43 -2.73
CA TYR A 154 1.34 17.16 -1.55
C TYR A 154 2.01 16.06 -0.72
N LEU A 155 2.89 16.44 0.21
CA LEU A 155 3.76 15.49 0.94
C LEU A 155 3.17 14.99 2.26
N ALA A 156 2.46 15.84 3.00
CA ALA A 156 1.84 15.51 4.28
C ALA A 156 0.44 16.14 4.37
N PRO A 157 -0.46 15.64 5.24
CA PRO A 157 -1.74 16.28 5.50
C PRO A 157 -1.58 17.77 5.78
N SER A 158 -2.53 18.58 5.32
CA SER A 158 -2.49 20.03 5.48
C SER A 158 -3.33 20.51 6.66
N PRO A 159 -3.10 21.75 7.14
CA PRO A 159 -3.99 22.37 8.12
C PRO A 159 -5.45 22.44 7.65
N LEU A 160 -5.68 22.57 6.35
CA LEU A 160 -7.03 22.56 5.78
C LEU A 160 -7.66 21.18 5.84
N ASP A 161 -6.90 20.12 5.51
CA ASP A 161 -7.41 18.74 5.60
C ASP A 161 -7.85 18.41 7.04
N MET A 162 -7.06 18.84 8.03
CA MET A 162 -7.41 18.71 9.45
C MET A 162 -8.69 19.49 9.80
N GLN A 163 -8.81 20.74 9.36
CA GLN A 163 -9.97 21.59 9.68
C GLN A 163 -11.26 21.07 9.06
N SER A 164 -11.19 20.54 7.84
CA SER A 164 -12.32 19.95 7.12
C SER A 164 -12.67 18.54 7.60
N GLY A 165 -11.83 17.91 8.43
CA GLY A 165 -12.03 16.54 8.89
C GLY A 165 -11.87 15.53 7.76
N GLU A 166 -10.94 15.77 6.83
CA GLU A 166 -10.69 14.88 5.70
C GLU A 166 -10.25 13.49 6.16
N GLU A 167 -10.76 12.48 5.46
CA GLU A 167 -10.39 11.09 5.68
C GLU A 167 -9.28 10.65 4.71
N PHE A 168 -8.49 9.69 5.17
CA PHE A 168 -7.44 9.06 4.37
C PHE A 168 -7.60 7.55 4.49
N ALA A 169 -7.32 6.81 3.42
CA ALA A 169 -7.50 5.36 3.41
C ALA A 169 -6.55 4.66 2.43
N LEU A 170 -6.42 3.34 2.59
CA LEU A 170 -5.76 2.47 1.63
C LEU A 170 -6.72 2.10 0.49
N SER A 171 -6.14 1.83 -0.68
CA SER A 171 -6.81 1.16 -1.79
C SER A 171 -5.95 0.00 -2.28
N ASP A 172 -6.60 -1.11 -2.68
CA ASP A 172 -5.94 -2.24 -3.32
C ASP A 172 -6.02 -2.18 -4.86
N ASN A 173 -6.62 -1.11 -5.40
CA ASN A 173 -6.75 -0.84 -6.82
C ASN A 173 -5.54 -0.04 -7.33
N GLU A 174 -4.85 -0.60 -8.32
CA GLU A 174 -3.73 0.01 -9.03
C GLU A 174 -4.03 1.42 -9.54
N ALA A 175 -5.28 1.71 -9.94
CA ALA A 175 -5.66 3.03 -10.45
C ALA A 175 -5.47 4.14 -9.41
N ASP A 176 -5.60 3.80 -8.13
CA ASP A 176 -5.56 4.75 -7.02
C ASP A 176 -4.12 4.95 -6.51
N THR A 177 -3.26 3.95 -6.67
CA THR A 177 -1.91 3.93 -6.10
C THR A 177 -0.77 3.92 -7.13
N GLY A 178 -1.04 3.72 -8.42
CA GLY A 178 0.00 3.59 -9.46
C GLY A 178 0.93 4.81 -9.54
N TRP A 179 0.36 6.02 -9.46
CA TRP A 179 1.11 7.28 -9.46
C TRP A 179 2.14 7.40 -8.33
N PHE A 180 1.92 6.68 -7.22
CA PHE A 180 2.82 6.68 -6.06
C PHE A 180 4.10 5.91 -6.36
N LEU A 181 4.00 4.78 -7.07
CA LEU A 181 5.15 3.98 -7.48
C LEU A 181 6.01 4.70 -8.53
N GLU A 182 5.42 5.63 -9.27
CA GLU A 182 6.11 6.48 -10.25
C GLU A 182 6.90 7.64 -9.59
N GLN A 183 6.72 7.88 -8.28
CA GLN A 183 7.48 8.93 -7.60
C GLN A 183 8.96 8.55 -7.52
N GLU A 184 9.84 9.46 -7.94
CA GLU A 184 11.27 9.16 -8.04
C GLU A 184 11.87 8.64 -6.73
N TRP A 185 11.56 9.26 -5.59
CA TRP A 185 12.04 8.83 -4.29
C TRP A 185 11.54 7.42 -3.89
N VAL A 186 10.38 6.98 -4.38
CA VAL A 186 9.87 5.61 -4.15
C VAL A 186 10.66 4.62 -4.99
N ARG A 187 10.96 4.97 -6.25
CA ARG A 187 11.77 4.16 -7.16
C ARG A 187 13.19 4.01 -6.62
N GLU A 188 13.79 5.09 -6.15
CA GLU A 188 15.09 5.09 -5.49
C GLU A 188 15.07 4.23 -4.22
N TRP A 189 14.03 4.35 -3.38
CA TRP A 189 13.88 3.52 -2.18
C TRP A 189 13.80 2.03 -2.52
N LEU A 190 13.00 1.65 -3.53
CA LEU A 190 12.87 0.26 -3.99
C LEU A 190 14.22 -0.26 -4.50
N HIS A 191 14.93 0.54 -5.30
CA HIS A 191 16.24 0.16 -5.82
C HIS A 191 17.26 -0.04 -4.69
N HIS A 192 17.41 0.92 -3.79
CA HIS A 192 18.34 0.81 -2.66
C HIS A 192 18.00 -0.34 -1.72
N ARG A 193 16.71 -0.69 -1.56
CA ARG A 193 16.32 -1.74 -0.61
C ARG A 193 16.56 -3.14 -1.16
N PHE A 194 16.38 -3.36 -2.46
CA PHE A 194 16.32 -4.69 -3.06
C PHE A 194 17.40 -4.98 -4.12
N HIS A 195 18.19 -3.97 -4.52
CA HIS A 195 19.25 -4.13 -5.50
C HIS A 195 20.63 -3.63 -5.05
N ALA A 196 20.70 -2.69 -4.10
CA ALA A 196 21.95 -2.22 -3.50
C ALA A 196 22.35 -3.07 -2.27
#